data_AF-A0A838V0Q0-F1
#
_entry.id   AF-A0A838V0Q0-F1
#
_cell.length_a   1.000
_cell.length_b   1.000
_cell.length_c   1.000
_cell.angle_alpha   90.00
_cell.angle_beta   90.00
_cell.angle_gamma   90.00
#
_symmetry.space_group_name_H-M   'P 1'
#
loop_
_entity.id
_entity.type
_entity.pdbx_description
1 polymer ?
#
loop_
_entity_poly.entity_id
_entity_poly.type
_entity_poly.pdbx_seq_one_letter_code
_entity_poly.pdbx_strand_id
1 'polypeptide(L)' 'MEPTTTIIIPALNEGAIIGAVVRRLRTCASLLEAGITDIVVVDNGSDDDTAAQAQAAGARVVHEPT' A
#
# COMPACT_ATOMS: atom_id res chain seq x y z
N MET A 1 6.10 -8.22 -18.07
CA MET A 1 7.28 -8.16 -17.19
C MET A 1 6.78 -8.15 -15.77
N GLU A 2 7.31 -8.98 -14.90
CA GLU A 2 7.06 -8.83 -13.47
C GLU A 2 7.72 -7.54 -12.97
N PRO A 3 7.14 -6.83 -11.99
CA PRO A 3 7.79 -5.67 -11.39
C PRO A 3 9.15 -6.06 -10.82
N THR A 4 10.20 -5.31 -11.13
CA THR A 4 11.54 -5.55 -10.58
C THR A 4 11.69 -5.00 -9.16
N THR A 5 10.73 -4.22 -8.68
CA THR A 5 10.75 -3.57 -7.37
C THR A 5 9.32 -3.37 -6.85
N THR A 6 9.11 -3.73 -5.59
CA THR A 6 7.82 -3.62 -4.89
C THR A 6 8.02 -2.80 -3.62
N ILE A 7 7.10 -1.88 -3.34
CA ILE A 7 7.03 -1.16 -2.07
C ILE A 7 6.15 -1.94 -1.10
N ILE A 8 6.68 -2.29 0.06
CA ILE A 8 5.94 -2.95 1.14
C ILE A 8 5.68 -1.93 2.25
N ILE A 9 4.42 -1.84 2.70
CA ILE A 9 3.98 -0.98 3.79
C ILE A 9 3.29 -1.87 4.84
N PRO A 10 3.96 -2.19 5.97
CA PRO A 10 3.29 -2.76 7.12
C PRO A 10 2.27 -1.76 7.68
N ALA A 11 1.08 -2.22 8.03
CA ALA A 11 0.02 -1.38 8.59
C ALA A 11 -0.72 -2.10 9.71
N LEU A 12 -1.00 -1.38 10.79
CA LEU A 12 -1.88 -1.81 11.89
C LEU A 12 -2.66 -0.59 12.37
N ASN A 13 -3.97 -0.59 12.14
CA ASN A 13 -4.88 0.48 12.55
C ASN A 13 -4.51 1.88 12.02
N GLU A 14 -4.20 1.95 10.73
CA GLU A 14 -3.83 3.15 9.99
C GLU A 14 -4.92 3.67 9.03
N GLY A 15 -6.20 3.31 9.24
CA GLY A 15 -7.30 3.65 8.33
C GLY A 15 -7.37 5.13 7.95
N ALA A 16 -7.07 6.01 8.91
CA ALA A 16 -7.07 7.46 8.71
C ALA A 16 -5.99 7.98 7.74
N ILE A 17 -4.88 7.25 7.54
CA ILE A 17 -3.69 7.77 6.83
C ILE A 17 -3.25 6.91 5.64
N ILE A 18 -3.46 5.60 5.69
CA ILE A 18 -2.88 4.65 4.73
C ILE A 18 -3.28 4.97 3.28
N GLY A 19 -4.54 5.38 3.07
CA GLY A 19 -5.01 5.76 1.74
C GLY A 19 -4.28 6.98 1.15
N ALA A 20 -3.92 7.96 1.98
CA ALA A 20 -3.15 9.13 1.54
C ALA A 20 -1.71 8.76 1.18
N VAL A 21 -1.08 7.89 1.97
CA VAL A 21 0.27 7.37 1.71
C VAL A 21 0.33 6.63 0.38
N VAL A 22 -0.58 5.68 0.15
CA VAL A 22 -0.65 4.91 -1.10
C VAL A 22 -0.87 5.82 -2.30
N ARG A 23 -1.81 6.78 -2.22
CA ARG A 23 -2.05 7.75 -3.31
C ARG A 23 -0.81 8.58 -3.62
N ARG A 24 -0.11 9.07 -2.58
CA ARG A 24 1.12 9.86 -2.73
C ARG A 24 2.21 9.08 -3.46
N LEU A 25 2.41 7.81 -3.10
CA LEU A 25 3.38 6.93 -3.74
C LEU A 25 3.03 6.67 -5.22
N ARG A 26 1.76 6.38 -5.52
CA ARG A 26 1.28 6.15 -6.90
C ARG A 26 1.47 7.36 -7.82
N THR A 27 1.44 8.57 -7.28
CA THR A 27 1.63 9.82 -8.05
C THR A 27 3.04 10.41 -7.93
N CYS A 28 3.97 9.72 -7.26
CA CYS A 28 5.32 10.22 -7.06
C CYS A 28 6.12 10.12 -8.37
N ALA A 29 6.50 11.28 -8.94
CA ALA A 29 7.20 11.34 -10.23
C ALA A 29 8.47 10.48 -10.26
N SER A 30 9.31 10.54 -9.22
CA SER A 30 10.55 9.75 -9.17
C SER A 30 10.31 8.24 -9.13
N LEU A 31 9.21 7.78 -8.52
CA LEU A 31 8.85 6.35 -8.52
C LEU A 31 8.33 5.93 -9.89
N LEU A 32 7.51 6.76 -10.54
CA LEU A 32 7.00 6.51 -11.89
C LEU A 32 8.14 6.48 -12.93
N GLU A 33 9.08 7.42 -12.86
CA GLU A 33 10.29 7.45 -13.70
C GLU A 33 11.17 6.21 -13.50
N ALA A 34 11.24 5.71 -12.27
CA ALA A 34 11.94 4.47 -11.94
C ALA A 34 11.13 3.19 -12.27
N GLY A 35 9.89 3.32 -12.76
CA GLY A 35 9.01 2.19 -13.05
C GLY A 35 8.49 1.44 -11.82
N ILE A 36 8.57 2.04 -10.62
CA ILE A 36 8.14 1.43 -9.36
C ILE A 36 6.66 1.73 -9.14
N THR A 37 5.81 0.78 -9.52
CA THR A 37 4.34 0.93 -9.42
C THR A 37 3.68 -0.14 -8.55
N ASP A 38 4.38 -1.21 -8.18
CA ASP A 38 3.84 -2.27 -7.34
C ASP A 38 3.90 -1.86 -5.86
N ILE A 39 2.74 -1.71 -5.24
CA ILE A 39 2.57 -1.29 -3.85
C ILE A 39 1.74 -2.34 -3.12
N VAL A 40 2.30 -2.87 -2.04
CA VAL A 40 1.65 -3.84 -1.16
C VAL A 40 1.53 -3.24 0.21
N VAL A 41 0.31 -3.24 0.73
CA VAL A 41 0.08 -3.03 2.16
C VAL A 41 -0.07 -4.40 2.80
N VAL A 42 0.75 -4.66 3.82
CA VAL A 42 0.65 -5.84 4.67
C VAL A 42 -0.15 -5.43 5.90
N ASP A 43 -1.36 -5.95 6.02
CA ASP A 43 -2.25 -5.68 7.16
C ASP A 43 -1.93 -6.67 8.29
N ASN A 44 -1.44 -6.14 9.41
CA ASN A 44 -0.97 -6.87 10.58
C ASN A 44 -2.10 -7.16 11.60
N GLY A 45 -3.32 -7.38 11.11
CA GLY A 45 -4.48 -7.68 11.95
C GLY A 45 -5.21 -6.42 12.44
N SER A 46 -5.38 -5.43 11.57
CA SER A 46 -6.14 -4.21 11.90
C SER A 46 -7.60 -4.53 12.24
N ASP A 47 -8.16 -3.78 13.20
CA ASP A 47 -9.58 -3.84 13.59
C ASP A 47 -10.41 -2.63 13.10
N ASP A 48 -9.77 -1.74 12.32
CA ASP A 48 -10.38 -0.59 11.66
C ASP A 48 -10.51 -0.81 10.12
N ASP A 49 -10.68 0.29 9.37
CA ASP A 49 -10.82 0.25 7.92
C ASP A 49 -9.50 0.32 7.14
N THR A 50 -8.33 0.06 7.77
CA THR A 50 -6.99 0.09 7.15
C THR A 50 -6.93 -0.65 5.80
N ALA A 51 -7.32 -1.92 5.77
CA ALA A 51 -7.29 -2.74 4.56
C ALA A 51 -8.18 -2.14 3.45
N ALA A 52 -9.38 -1.67 3.80
CA ALA A 52 -10.32 -1.10 2.85
C ALA A 52 -9.78 0.22 2.26
N GLN A 53 -9.20 1.09 3.09
CA GLN A 53 -8.62 2.36 2.66
C GLN A 53 -7.38 2.16 1.77
N ALA A 54 -6.55 1.17 2.08
CA ALA A 54 -5.40 0.79 1.27
C ALA A 54 -5.82 0.27 -0.12
N GLN A 55 -6.79 -0.64 -0.18
CA GLN A 55 -7.33 -1.17 -1.43
C GLN A 55 -7.96 -0.06 -2.28
N ALA A 56 -8.79 0.80 -1.67
CA ALA A 56 -9.43 1.93 -2.35
C ALA A 56 -8.41 2.93 -2.92
N ALA A 57 -7.26 3.08 -2.28
CA ALA A 57 -6.16 3.90 -2.77
C ALA A 57 -5.32 3.22 -3.88
N GLY A 58 -5.57 1.95 -4.18
CA GLY A 58 -4.94 1.20 -5.25
C GLY A 58 -3.71 0.40 -4.84
N ALA A 59 -3.55 0.08 -3.56
CA ALA A 59 -2.57 -0.91 -3.12
C ALA A 59 -3.13 -2.33 -3.25
N ARG A 60 -2.25 -3.31 -3.46
CA ARG A 60 -2.57 -4.70 -3.18
C ARG A 60 -2.48 -4.91 -1.67
N VAL A 61 -3.51 -5.50 -1.06
CA VAL A 61 -3.48 -5.82 0.37
C VAL A 61 -3.21 -7.30 0.57
N VAL A 62 -2.26 -7.60 1.45
CA VAL A 62 -1.98 -8.96 1.96
C VAL A 62 -2.26 -8.92 3.46
N HIS A 63 -3.03 -9.88 3.96
CA HIS A 63 -3.24 -10.02 5.39
C HIS A 63 -2.14 -10.91 5.95
N GLU A 64 -1.42 -10.45 6.97
CA GLU A 64 -0.51 -11.28 7.73
C GLU A 64 -1.33 -12.08 8.77
N PRO A 65 -1.25 -13.42 8.77
CA PRO A 65 -1.92 -14.21 9.80
C PRO A 65 -1.32 -13.90 11.18
N THR A 66 -2.19 -13.60 12.14
CA THR A 66 -1.86 -13.52 13.57
C THR A 66 -1.73 -14.90 14.20
#